data_AF-Q03F08-F1
#
_entry.id   AF-Q03F08-F1
#
_cell.length_a   1.000
_cell.length_b   1.000
_cell.length_c   1.000
_cell.angle_alpha   90.00
_cell.angle_beta   90.00
_cell.angle_gamma   90.00
#
_symmetry.space_group_name_H-M   'P 1'
#
loop_
_entity.id
_entity.type
_entity.pdbx_description
1 polymer ?
#
loop_
_entity_poly.entity_id
_entity_poly.type
_entity_poly.pdbx_seq_one_letter_code
_entity_poly.pdbx_strand_id
1 'polypeptide(L)'
;MLIKSLIIIFLIILVAVLLILTYIKRKRITKAATIVRNASETIVNNAMIQVAKQLKMDGMEFDGAKGKSVADVWGQSVVGFNYHANLKHSMDIKLIESKINKILAEYCRKHQLEDEDGPQLKVSDIWLNQNHLELDVVYLINRQTKDYLNDLSKL
;
A
#
# COMPACT_ATOMS: atom_id res chain seq x y z
N MET A 1 -14.50 -11.24 53.94
CA MET A 1 -14.95 -10.11 53.08
C MET A 1 -13.76 -9.38 52.45
N LEU A 2 -12.75 -8.98 53.23
CA LEU A 2 -11.55 -8.25 52.77
C LEU A 2 -10.76 -8.95 51.65
N ILE A 3 -10.53 -10.27 51.75
CA ILE A 3 -9.77 -11.03 50.74
C ILE A 3 -10.48 -11.00 49.37
N LYS A 4 -11.81 -11.13 49.35
CA LYS A 4 -12.61 -11.06 48.11
C LYS A 4 -12.49 -9.67 47.47
N SER A 5 -12.60 -8.61 48.27
CA SER A 5 -12.43 -7.23 47.79
C SER A 5 -11.02 -6.97 47.25
N LEU A 6 -9.97 -7.50 47.89
CA LEU A 6 -8.59 -7.39 47.41
C LEU A 6 -8.38 -8.12 46.07
N ILE A 7 -8.95 -9.32 45.91
CA ILE A 7 -8.88 -10.07 44.65
C ILE A 7 -9.59 -9.30 43.52
N ILE A 8 -10.76 -8.71 43.79
CA ILE A 8 -11.50 -7.92 42.80
C ILE A 8 -10.70 -6.67 42.40
N ILE A 9 -10.10 -5.96 43.36
CA ILE A 9 -9.27 -4.78 43.08
C ILE A 9 -8.05 -5.18 42.23
N PHE A 10 -7.39 -6.29 42.56
CA PHE A 10 -6.26 -6.80 41.79
C PHE A 10 -6.65 -7.14 40.34
N LEU A 11 -7.79 -7.80 40.13
CA LEU A 11 -8.32 -8.11 38.79
C LEU A 11 -8.61 -6.84 37.98
N ILE A 12 -9.22 -5.82 38.60
CA ILE A 12 -9.50 -4.54 37.93
C ILE A 12 -8.20 -3.87 37.51
N ILE A 13 -7.19 -3.84 38.38
CA ILE A 13 -5.88 -3.26 38.07
C ILE A 13 -5.22 -4.04 36.92
N LEU A 14 -5.26 -5.37 36.97
CA LEU A 14 -4.69 -6.22 35.91
C LEU A 14 -5.35 -5.94 34.55
N VAL A 15 -6.68 -5.87 34.50
CA VAL A 15 -7.42 -5.54 33.28
C VAL A 15 -7.08 -4.13 32.79
N ALA A 16 -7.02 -3.14 33.68
CA ALA A 16 -6.67 -1.77 33.33
C ALA A 16 -5.25 -1.70 32.73
N VAL A 17 -4.28 -2.38 33.33
CA VAL A 17 -2.90 -2.46 32.80
C VAL A 17 -2.87 -3.10 31.42
N LEU A 18 -3.57 -4.23 31.21
CA LEU A 18 -3.63 -4.90 29.91
C LEU A 18 -4.25 -4.01 28.83
N LEU A 19 -5.31 -3.26 29.15
CA LEU A 19 -5.96 -2.32 28.23
C LEU A 19 -5.01 -1.17 27.86
N ILE A 20 -4.30 -0.58 28.83
CA ILE A 20 -3.34 0.50 28.59
C ILE A 20 -2.18 0.02 27.71
N LEU A 21 -1.60 -1.14 28.00
CA LEU A 21 -0.51 -1.72 27.20
C LEU A 21 -0.95 -1.97 25.75
N THR A 22 -2.16 -2.51 25.57
CA THR A 22 -2.74 -2.76 24.24
C THR A 22 -2.96 -1.45 23.47
N TYR A 23 -3.50 -0.42 24.13
CA TYR A 23 -3.72 0.89 23.52
C TYR A 23 -2.42 1.55 23.09
N ILE A 24 -1.39 1.56 23.95
CA ILE A 24 -0.07 2.12 23.63
C ILE A 24 0.55 1.37 22.44
N LYS A 25 0.51 0.03 22.45
CA LYS A 25 1.04 -0.80 21.35
C LYS A 25 0.35 -0.45 20.02
N ARG A 26 -0.98 -0.39 20.00
CA ARG A 26 -1.75 -0.02 18.80
C ARG A 26 -1.35 1.36 18.28
N LYS A 27 -1.33 2.36 19.16
CA LYS A 27 -0.98 3.74 18.78
C LYS A 27 0.44 3.87 18.21
N ARG A 28 1.40 3.12 18.76
CA ARG A 28 2.78 3.07 18.24
C ARG A 28 2.84 2.44 16.86
N ILE A 29 2.16 1.32 16.64
CA ILE A 29 2.11 0.63 15.35
C ILE A 29 1.51 1.55 14.28
N THR A 30 0.36 2.19 14.56
CA THR A 30 -0.28 3.11 13.62
C THR A 30 0.63 4.28 13.28
N LYS A 31 1.32 4.87 14.26
CA LYS A 31 2.27 5.97 14.00
C LYS A 31 3.43 5.52 13.11
N ALA A 32 4.05 4.38 13.41
CA ALA A 32 5.15 3.85 12.61
C ALA A 32 4.70 3.55 11.18
N ALA A 33 3.53 2.94 11.02
CA ALA A 33 2.95 2.65 9.71
C ALA A 33 2.68 3.94 8.91
N THR A 34 2.14 4.98 9.54
CA THR A 34 1.94 6.29 8.89
C THR A 34 3.26 6.92 8.45
N ILE A 35 4.32 6.85 9.27
CA ILE A 35 5.65 7.39 8.89
C ILE A 35 6.19 6.64 7.67
N VAL A 36 6.17 5.30 7.69
CA VAL A 36 6.63 4.46 6.59
C VAL A 36 5.83 4.76 5.32
N ARG A 37 4.50 4.88 5.43
CA ARG A 37 3.62 5.20 4.32
C ARG A 37 3.92 6.57 3.71
N ASN A 38 4.09 7.62 4.53
CA ASN A 38 4.40 8.96 4.03
C ASN A 38 5.76 8.99 3.31
N ALA A 39 6.76 8.28 3.84
CA ALA A 39 8.06 8.14 3.17
C ALA A 39 7.94 7.37 1.85
N SER A 40 7.13 6.31 1.86
CA SER A 40 6.87 5.46 0.70
C SER A 40 6.10 6.17 -0.41
N GLU A 41 5.15 7.04 -0.05
CA GLU A 41 4.35 7.81 -1.00
C GLU A 41 5.23 8.58 -1.99
N THR A 42 6.32 9.18 -1.50
CA THR A 42 7.25 9.93 -2.35
C THR A 42 7.94 9.01 -3.35
N ILE A 43 8.34 7.81 -2.93
CA ILE A 43 9.00 6.82 -3.80
C ILE A 43 8.04 6.32 -4.88
N VAL A 44 6.84 5.91 -4.49
CA VAL A 44 5.83 5.39 -5.43
C VAL A 44 5.38 6.48 -6.40
N ASN A 45 5.13 7.70 -5.91
CA ASN A 45 4.78 8.84 -6.76
C ASN A 45 5.88 9.15 -7.78
N ASN A 46 7.15 9.12 -7.40
CA ASN A 46 8.26 9.33 -8.33
C ASN A 46 8.32 8.24 -9.41
N ALA A 47 8.09 6.98 -9.04
CA ALA A 47 7.97 5.89 -10.00
C ALA A 47 6.78 6.11 -10.95
N MET A 48 5.64 6.57 -10.43
CA MET A 48 4.44 6.84 -11.22
C MET A 48 4.57 8.06 -12.12
N ILE A 49 5.36 9.08 -11.76
CA ILE A 49 5.72 10.17 -12.67
C ILE A 49 6.47 9.61 -13.89
N GLN A 50 7.38 8.65 -13.68
CA GLN A 50 8.08 8.00 -14.78
C GLN A 50 7.12 7.17 -15.64
N VAL A 51 6.21 6.40 -15.03
CA VAL A 51 5.15 5.66 -15.74
C VAL A 51 4.30 6.60 -16.59
N ALA A 52 3.75 7.66 -15.99
CA ALA A 52 2.92 8.63 -16.68
C ALA A 52 3.66 9.31 -17.85
N LYS A 53 4.94 9.65 -17.67
CA LYS A 53 5.75 10.23 -18.75
C LYS A 53 5.93 9.27 -19.93
N GLN A 54 6.24 8.01 -19.66
CA GLN A 54 6.50 7.03 -20.71
C GLN A 54 5.23 6.59 -21.45
N LEU A 55 4.11 6.47 -20.74
CA LEU A 55 2.84 6.00 -21.29
C LEU A 55 1.96 7.11 -21.88
N LYS A 56 2.37 8.38 -21.77
CA LYS A 56 1.66 9.52 -22.37
C LYS A 56 1.49 9.38 -23.88
N MET A 57 2.53 8.90 -24.58
CA MET A 57 2.48 8.68 -26.03
C MET A 57 1.61 7.48 -26.42
N ASP A 58 1.43 6.53 -25.51
CA ASP A 58 0.54 5.37 -25.69
C ASP A 58 -0.94 5.75 -25.44
N GLY A 59 -1.24 7.03 -25.20
CA GLY A 59 -2.60 7.51 -25.00
C GLY A 59 -3.14 7.35 -23.58
N MET A 60 -2.26 7.15 -22.59
CA MET A 60 -2.62 7.16 -21.17
C MET A 60 -2.32 8.52 -20.54
N GLU A 61 -3.32 9.14 -19.94
CA GLU A 61 -3.18 10.43 -19.27
C GLU A 61 -3.57 10.31 -17.80
N PHE A 62 -2.56 10.21 -16.93
CA PHE A 62 -2.76 10.11 -15.49
C PHE A 62 -3.24 11.44 -14.90
N ASP A 63 -4.24 11.39 -14.02
CA ASP A 63 -4.90 12.57 -13.42
C ASP A 63 -3.99 13.36 -12.46
N GLY A 64 -2.82 12.81 -12.14
CA GLY A 64 -1.81 13.46 -11.34
C GLY A 64 -0.66 12.53 -10.97
N ALA A 65 0.33 13.13 -10.31
CA ALA A 65 1.52 12.42 -9.84
C ALA A 65 1.37 11.85 -8.41
N LYS A 66 0.26 12.14 -7.72
CA LYS A 66 0.04 11.78 -6.32
C LYS A 66 -1.05 10.73 -6.19
N GLY A 67 -0.67 9.55 -5.70
CA GLY A 67 -1.61 8.48 -5.43
C GLY A 67 -2.39 8.69 -4.13
N LYS A 68 -3.57 8.09 -4.05
CA LYS A 68 -4.37 8.04 -2.82
C LYS A 68 -4.05 6.76 -2.07
N SER A 69 -3.70 6.87 -0.79
CA SER A 69 -3.41 5.69 0.04
C SER A 69 -4.61 4.73 0.12
N VAL A 70 -4.39 3.44 -0.12
CA VAL A 70 -5.42 2.39 0.02
C VAL A 70 -5.50 1.78 1.43
N ALA A 71 -4.62 2.21 2.34
CA ALA A 71 -4.48 1.66 3.69
C ALA A 71 -5.76 1.73 4.55
N ASP A 72 -6.67 2.66 4.27
CA ASP A 72 -7.95 2.75 4.99
C ASP A 72 -8.92 1.62 4.60
N VAL A 73 -8.73 1.03 3.42
CA VAL A 73 -9.50 -0.13 2.94
C VAL A 73 -8.75 -1.44 3.20
N TRP A 74 -7.45 -1.47 2.91
CA TRP A 74 -6.64 -2.71 2.91
C TRP A 74 -5.98 -2.99 4.27
N GLY A 75 -5.91 -1.99 5.15
CA GLY A 75 -5.31 -2.08 6.47
C GLY A 75 -4.12 -1.13 6.65
N GLN A 76 -4.00 -0.58 7.85
CA GLN A 76 -3.09 0.55 8.14
C GLN A 76 -1.60 0.28 7.90
N SER A 77 -1.17 -0.98 7.84
CA SER A 77 0.23 -1.37 7.59
C SER A 77 0.54 -1.66 6.12
N VAL A 78 -0.49 -1.68 5.25
CA VAL A 78 -0.32 -1.90 3.82
C VAL A 78 0.18 -0.61 3.17
N VAL A 79 1.23 -0.73 2.37
CA VAL A 79 1.83 0.39 1.64
C VAL A 79 1.41 0.29 0.18
N GLY A 80 0.25 0.88 -0.13
CA GLY A 80 -0.30 0.92 -1.48
C GLY A 80 -0.96 2.25 -1.78
N PHE A 81 -0.95 2.62 -3.05
CA PHE A 81 -1.48 3.88 -3.54
C PHE A 81 -2.25 3.66 -4.84
N ASN A 82 -3.45 4.23 -4.89
CA ASN A 82 -4.35 4.23 -6.01
C ASN A 82 -4.10 5.44 -6.92
N TYR A 83 -4.07 5.21 -8.22
CA TYR A 83 -3.86 6.18 -9.29
C TYR A 83 -4.96 6.03 -10.34
N HIS A 84 -5.28 7.14 -11.01
CA HIS A 84 -6.30 7.18 -12.05
C HIS A 84 -5.67 7.69 -13.35
N ALA A 85 -6.09 7.12 -14.49
CA ALA A 85 -5.72 7.62 -15.79
C ALA A 85 -6.87 7.55 -16.80
N ASN A 86 -6.93 8.54 -17.67
CA ASN A 86 -7.82 8.54 -18.83
C ASN A 86 -7.17 7.79 -19.99
N LEU A 87 -7.94 6.91 -20.63
CA LEU A 87 -7.51 6.22 -21.85
C LEU A 87 -8.08 6.93 -23.08
N LYS A 88 -7.21 7.34 -24.01
CA LYS A 88 -7.64 7.96 -25.28
C LYS A 88 -8.31 6.97 -26.24
N HIS A 89 -8.03 5.70 -26.09
CA HIS A 89 -8.60 4.61 -26.88
C HIS A 89 -8.64 3.34 -26.04
N SER A 90 -9.48 2.38 -26.44
CA SER A 90 -9.53 1.08 -25.78
C SER A 90 -8.18 0.36 -25.90
N MET A 91 -7.68 -0.14 -24.77
CA MET A 91 -6.43 -0.87 -24.67
C MET A 91 -6.65 -2.12 -23.82
N ASP A 92 -5.89 -3.17 -24.10
CA ASP A 92 -5.88 -4.38 -23.29
C ASP A 92 -5.30 -4.07 -21.90
N ILE A 93 -6.10 -4.28 -20.85
CA ILE A 93 -5.72 -4.06 -19.45
C ILE A 93 -4.47 -4.85 -19.09
N LYS A 94 -4.35 -6.11 -19.54
CA LYS A 94 -3.19 -6.95 -19.22
C LYS A 94 -1.91 -6.42 -19.87
N LEU A 95 -2.04 -5.87 -21.08
CA LEU A 95 -0.91 -5.22 -21.76
C LEU A 95 -0.50 -3.94 -21.03
N ILE A 96 -1.47 -3.13 -20.58
CA ILE A 96 -1.20 -1.94 -19.77
C ILE A 96 -0.48 -2.33 -18.48
N GLU A 97 -1.01 -3.31 -17.74
CA GLU A 97 -0.43 -3.81 -16.50
C GLU A 97 1.02 -4.26 -16.69
N SER A 98 1.28 -5.05 -17.74
CA SER A 98 2.63 -5.52 -18.08
C SER A 98 3.58 -4.36 -18.39
N LYS A 99 3.13 -3.36 -19.15
CA LYS A 99 3.93 -2.16 -19.44
C LYS A 99 4.26 -1.37 -18.17
N ILE A 100 3.26 -1.15 -17.30
CA ILE A 100 3.44 -0.44 -16.03
C ILE A 100 4.43 -1.21 -15.14
N ASN A 101 4.22 -2.50 -14.93
CA ASN A 101 5.11 -3.34 -14.13
C ASN A 101 6.55 -3.35 -14.68
N LYS A 102 6.74 -3.34 -16.00
CA LYS A 102 8.06 -3.21 -16.60
C LYS A 102 8.73 -1.88 -16.24
N ILE A 103 8.02 -0.76 -16.35
CA ILE A 103 8.55 0.57 -16.02
C ILE A 103 8.85 0.66 -14.52
N LEU A 104 7.99 0.11 -13.66
CA LEU A 104 8.22 0.03 -12.22
C LEU A 104 9.46 -0.82 -11.89
N ALA A 105 9.65 -1.94 -12.57
CA ALA A 105 10.84 -2.77 -12.40
C ALA A 105 12.14 -2.04 -12.82
N GLU A 106 12.11 -1.30 -13.93
CA GLU A 106 13.23 -0.45 -14.34
C GLU A 106 13.53 0.65 -13.33
N TYR A 107 12.48 1.30 -12.78
CA TYR A 107 12.62 2.26 -11.69
C TYR A 107 13.27 1.62 -10.46
N CYS A 108 12.77 0.46 -10.04
CA CYS A 108 13.30 -0.27 -8.89
C CYS A 108 14.79 -0.58 -9.04
N ARG A 109 15.19 -1.13 -10.19
CA ARG A 109 16.59 -1.45 -10.49
C ARG A 109 17.49 -0.22 -10.42
N LYS A 110 17.04 0.91 -10.99
CA LYS A 110 17.78 2.17 -10.99
C LYS A 110 17.96 2.75 -9.58
N HIS A 111 16.98 2.53 -8.71
CA HIS A 111 16.92 3.09 -7.36
C HIS A 111 17.28 2.08 -6.26
N GLN A 112 17.76 0.89 -6.61
CA GLN A 112 18.13 -0.19 -5.67
C GLN A 112 16.95 -0.63 -4.78
N LEU A 113 15.75 -0.68 -5.35
CA LEU A 113 14.50 -1.12 -4.71
C LEU A 113 14.12 -2.52 -5.20
N GLU A 114 15.09 -3.44 -5.21
CA GLU A 114 14.89 -4.85 -5.52
C GLU A 114 15.31 -5.67 -4.29
N ASP A 115 14.58 -6.74 -3.99
CA ASP A 115 14.97 -7.75 -3.01
C ASP A 115 15.04 -9.14 -3.67
N GLU A 116 15.17 -10.20 -2.87
CA GLU A 116 15.26 -11.58 -3.37
C GLU A 116 14.02 -12.01 -4.17
N ASP A 117 12.85 -11.40 -3.92
CA ASP A 117 11.59 -11.65 -4.62
C ASP A 117 11.44 -10.78 -5.89
N GLY A 118 12.37 -9.85 -6.14
CA GLY A 118 12.41 -8.98 -7.32
C GLY A 118 12.06 -7.51 -7.01
N PRO A 119 11.47 -6.78 -7.98
CA PRO A 119 11.11 -5.38 -7.81
C PRO A 119 10.14 -5.16 -6.64
N GLN A 120 10.46 -4.20 -5.78
CA GLN A 120 9.63 -3.91 -4.62
C GLN A 120 8.40 -3.04 -4.96
N LEU A 121 8.33 -2.45 -6.16
CA LEU A 121 7.14 -1.77 -6.65
C LEU A 121 6.42 -2.63 -7.67
N LYS A 122 5.11 -2.81 -7.49
CA LYS A 122 4.29 -3.64 -8.37
C LYS A 122 2.87 -3.13 -8.46
N VAL A 123 2.24 -3.32 -9.61
CA VAL A 123 0.79 -3.23 -9.73
C VAL A 123 0.16 -4.37 -8.92
N SER A 124 -0.70 -4.03 -7.98
CA SER A 124 -1.48 -5.00 -7.21
C SER A 124 -2.84 -5.28 -7.82
N ASP A 125 -3.47 -4.26 -8.39
CA ASP A 125 -4.77 -4.38 -9.04
C ASP A 125 -4.93 -3.28 -10.10
N ILE A 126 -5.70 -3.58 -11.15
CA ILE A 126 -5.93 -2.68 -12.28
C ILE A 126 -7.26 -3.03 -12.95
N TRP A 127 -8.13 -2.03 -13.11
CA TRP A 127 -9.42 -2.22 -13.76
C TRP A 127 -9.89 -0.97 -14.50
N LEU A 128 -10.87 -1.16 -15.39
CA LEU A 128 -11.53 -0.06 -16.08
C LEU A 128 -12.87 0.24 -15.45
N ASN A 129 -13.09 1.52 -15.15
CA ASN A 129 -14.40 2.07 -14.85
C ASN A 129 -14.77 3.04 -15.97
N GLN A 130 -15.58 2.57 -16.93
CA GLN A 130 -15.87 3.28 -18.18
C GLN A 130 -14.56 3.54 -18.97
N ASN A 131 -14.10 4.79 -19.06
CA ASN A 131 -12.85 5.17 -19.73
C ASN A 131 -11.75 5.58 -18.74
N HIS A 132 -11.98 5.41 -17.44
CA HIS A 132 -11.01 5.67 -16.40
C HIS A 132 -10.35 4.36 -15.98
N LEU A 133 -9.03 4.31 -16.12
CA LEU A 133 -8.19 3.26 -15.58
C LEU A 133 -7.96 3.54 -14.10
N GLU A 134 -8.36 2.60 -13.26
CA GLU A 134 -8.03 2.54 -11.85
C GLU A 134 -6.83 1.61 -11.68
N LEU A 135 -5.84 2.06 -10.91
CA LEU A 135 -4.57 1.37 -10.76
C LEU A 135 -4.08 1.45 -9.32
N ASP A 136 -3.91 0.31 -8.68
CA ASP A 136 -3.29 0.22 -7.37
C ASP A 136 -1.84 -0.25 -7.50
N VAL A 137 -0.91 0.54 -6.96
CA VAL A 137 0.52 0.23 -6.91
C VAL A 137 0.96 0.08 -5.46
N VAL A 138 1.59 -1.05 -5.17
CA VAL A 138 2.11 -1.37 -3.84
C VAL A 138 3.62 -1.25 -3.78
N TYR A 139 4.11 -0.89 -2.58
CA TYR A 139 5.52 -0.98 -2.23
C TYR A 139 5.71 -2.11 -1.21
N LEU A 140 6.33 -3.20 -1.66
CA LEU A 140 6.62 -4.44 -0.93
C LEU A 140 7.76 -4.29 0.10
N ILE A 141 7.83 -3.14 0.78
CA ILE A 141 8.85 -2.82 1.78
C ILE A 141 8.65 -3.57 3.10
N ASN A 142 7.44 -4.05 3.37
CA ASN A 142 7.13 -4.76 4.61
C ASN A 142 6.37 -6.05 4.34
N ARG A 143 6.44 -6.96 5.32
CA ARG A 143 5.81 -8.27 5.26
C ARG A 143 4.29 -8.18 5.16
N GLN A 144 3.66 -7.20 5.81
CA GLN A 144 2.21 -7.04 5.78
C GLN A 144 1.68 -6.75 4.37
N THR A 145 2.41 -5.95 3.59
CA THR A 145 2.05 -5.65 2.20
C THR A 145 2.28 -6.86 1.30
N LYS A 146 3.39 -7.59 1.51
CA LYS A 146 3.67 -8.86 0.81
C LYS A 146 2.60 -9.92 1.09
N ASP A 147 2.26 -10.13 2.37
CA ASP A 147 1.25 -11.10 2.81
C ASP A 147 -0.13 -10.73 2.25
N TYR A 148 -0.51 -9.45 2.28
CA TYR A 148 -1.77 -8.97 1.70
C TYR A 148 -1.85 -9.27 0.20
N LEU A 149 -0.80 -8.94 -0.55
CA LEU A 149 -0.76 -9.18 -2.00
C LEU A 149 -0.83 -10.68 -2.34
N ASN A 150 -0.13 -11.51 -1.56
CA ASN A 150 -0.16 -12.96 -1.71
C ASN A 150 -1.56 -13.53 -1.46
N ASP A 151 -2.29 -13.01 -0.48
CA ASP A 151 -3.66 -13.45 -0.23
C ASP A 151 -4.63 -12.96 -1.30
N LEU A 152 -4.44 -11.74 -1.82
CA LEU A 152 -5.24 -11.21 -2.93
C LEU A 152 -5.11 -12.09 -4.18
N SER A 153 -3.90 -12.57 -4.49
CA SER A 153 -3.65 -13.43 -5.67
C SER A 153 -4.34 -14.80 -5.64
N LYS A 154 -4.91 -15.21 -4.50
CA LYS A 154 -5.61 -16.50 -4.33
C LYS A 154 -7.13 -16.38 -4.49
N LEU A 155 -7.65 -15.16 -4.61
CA LEU A 155 -9.07 -14.85 -4.82
C LEU A 155 -9.39 -14.81 -6.31
#